data_AF-A0A536WKB6-F1
#
_entry.id   AF-A0A536WKB6-F1
#
_cell.length_a   1.000
_cell.length_b   1.000
_cell.length_c   1.000
_cell.angle_alpha   90.00
_cell.angle_beta   90.00
_cell.angle_gamma   90.00
#
_symmetry.space_group_name_H-M   'P 1'
#
loop_
_entity.id
_entity.type
_entity.pdbx_description
1 polymer ?
#
loop_
_entity_poly.entity_id
_entity_poly.type
_entity_poly.pdbx_seq_one_letter_code
_entity_poly.pdbx_strand_id
1 'polypeptide(L)'
;MPDLTAKKKRPLWYNLSPLNLPVPGLVSIFHRVSGVVLFLGLIAFLYLLDLSLASESGYAQAAGLLRAPIAKLLVIASIWALLHHMCAGIRHLFLDVDVGTSLHTARRSAFAVFIASLALTASIAVRIW
;
A
#
# COMPACT_ATOMS: atom_id res chain seq x y z
N MET A 1 -6.89 -44.87 27.97
CA MET A 1 -5.62 -44.36 28.54
C MET A 1 -5.16 -43.21 27.66
N PRO A 2 -4.71 -42.06 28.20
CA PRO A 2 -4.21 -40.97 27.38
C PRO A 2 -2.98 -41.44 26.58
N ASP A 3 -2.92 -41.08 25.30
CA ASP A 3 -1.82 -41.43 24.40
C ASP A 3 -0.52 -40.76 24.88
N LEU A 4 0.35 -41.56 25.50
CA LEU A 4 1.64 -41.14 26.04
C LEU A 4 2.68 -40.84 24.96
N THR A 5 2.38 -41.09 23.68
CA THR A 5 3.28 -40.85 22.53
C THR A 5 3.06 -39.48 21.88
N ALA A 6 2.00 -38.76 22.24
CA ALA A 6 1.71 -37.43 21.72
C ALA A 6 2.75 -36.40 22.21
N LYS A 7 3.66 -35.99 21.33
CA LYS A 7 4.63 -34.91 21.60
C LYS A 7 3.89 -33.63 22.00
N LYS A 8 4.09 -33.19 23.24
CA LYS A 8 3.57 -31.92 23.77
C LYS A 8 4.04 -30.76 22.87
N LYS A 9 3.12 -30.10 22.15
CA LYS A 9 3.45 -28.90 21.35
C LYS A 9 3.96 -27.81 22.28
N ARG A 10 5.19 -27.33 22.04
CA ARG A 10 5.76 -26.21 22.79
C ARG A 10 4.99 -24.93 22.46
N PRO A 11 4.71 -24.06 23.45
CA PRO A 11 4.10 -22.77 23.17
C PRO A 11 5.07 -21.92 22.33
N LEU A 12 4.54 -21.26 21.31
CA LEU A 12 5.26 -20.34 20.45
C LEU A 12 4.80 -18.93 20.79
N TRP A 13 5.75 -18.03 21.03
CA TRP A 13 5.45 -16.63 21.27
C TRP A 13 5.43 -15.88 19.94
N TYR A 14 4.26 -15.42 19.53
CA TYR A 14 4.08 -14.60 18.33
C TYR A 14 3.68 -13.19 18.74
N ASN A 15 4.57 -12.23 18.50
CA ASN A 15 4.23 -10.82 18.61
C ASN A 15 3.98 -10.25 17.22
N LEU A 16 2.70 -10.16 16.87
CA LEU A 16 2.25 -9.73 15.54
C LEU A 16 2.00 -8.22 15.46
N SER A 17 2.26 -7.46 16.54
CA SER A 17 2.02 -6.03 16.52
C SER A 17 2.99 -5.33 15.56
N PRO A 18 2.49 -4.62 14.52
CA PRO A 18 3.34 -3.87 13.60
C PRO A 18 4.19 -2.80 14.30
N LEU A 19 3.76 -2.34 15.48
CA LEU A 19 4.47 -1.35 16.28
C LEU A 19 5.85 -1.81 16.75
N ASN A 20 6.09 -3.13 16.77
CA ASN A 20 7.39 -3.69 17.14
C ASN A 20 8.34 -3.84 15.95
N LEU A 21 7.90 -3.50 14.72
CA LEU A 21 8.74 -3.59 13.54
C LEU A 21 9.65 -2.36 13.40
N PRO A 22 10.92 -2.55 13.00
CA PRO A 22 11.74 -1.43 12.58
C PRO A 22 11.17 -0.83 11.28
N VAL A 23 11.55 0.40 10.95
CA VAL A 23 11.02 1.15 9.78
C VAL A 23 11.09 0.36 8.46
N PRO A 24 12.16 -0.39 8.13
CA PRO A 24 12.15 -1.24 6.93
C PRO A 24 11.08 -2.33 6.96
N GLY A 25 10.77 -2.87 8.14
CA GLY A 25 9.67 -3.83 8.34
C GLY A 25 8.30 -3.19 8.12
N LEU A 26 8.12 -1.94 8.57
CA LEU A 26 6.92 -1.17 8.26
C LEU A 26 6.77 -0.96 6.75
N VAL A 27 7.82 -0.51 6.05
CA VAL A 27 7.77 -0.36 4.58
C VAL A 27 7.37 -1.66 3.89
N SER A 28 7.91 -2.80 4.34
CA SER A 28 7.57 -4.12 3.78
C SER A 28 6.11 -4.52 3.98
N ILE A 29 5.52 -4.30 5.16
CA ILE A 29 4.11 -4.64 5.37
C ILE A 29 3.20 -3.68 4.59
N PHE A 30 3.52 -2.39 4.57
CA PHE A 30 2.76 -1.41 3.79
C PHE A 30 2.87 -1.64 2.28
N HIS A 31 4.01 -2.09 1.76
CA HIS A 31 4.15 -2.47 0.35
C HIS A 31 3.26 -3.66 -0.01
N ARG A 32 3.15 -4.66 0.88
CA ARG A 32 2.25 -5.82 0.71
C ARG A 32 0.79 -5.39 0.74
N VAL A 33 0.40 -4.63 1.76
CA VAL A 33 -0.98 -4.14 1.90
C VAL A 33 -1.37 -3.24 0.73
N SER A 34 -0.48 -2.34 0.30
CA SER A 34 -0.77 -1.46 -0.84
C SER A 34 -0.94 -2.25 -2.13
N GLY A 35 -0.18 -3.32 -2.36
CA GLY A 35 -0.37 -4.21 -3.50
C GLY A 35 -1.76 -4.85 -3.52
N VAL A 36 -2.24 -5.34 -2.37
CA VAL A 36 -3.61 -5.90 -2.24
C VAL A 36 -4.67 -4.83 -2.48
N VAL A 37 -4.50 -3.64 -1.90
CA VAL A 37 -5.43 -2.51 -2.09
C VAL A 37 -5.52 -2.13 -3.56
N LEU A 38 -4.40 -2.04 -4.27
CA LEU A 38 -4.38 -1.70 -5.70
C LEU A 38 -5.01 -2.80 -6.56
N PHE A 39 -4.73 -4.07 -6.27
CA PHE A 39 -5.33 -5.19 -6.98
C PHE A 39 -6.86 -5.20 -6.85
N LEU A 40 -7.38 -5.04 -5.64
CA LEU A 40 -8.82 -4.96 -5.41
C LEU A 40 -9.43 -3.67 -5.97
N GLY A 41 -8.72 -2.55 -5.84
CA GLY A 41 -9.14 -1.24 -6.34
C GLY A 41 -9.24 -1.18 -7.86
N LEU A 42 -8.49 -2.02 -8.58
CA LEU A 42 -8.54 -2.11 -10.04
C LEU A 42 -9.97 -2.34 -10.56
N ILE A 43 -10.77 -3.16 -9.87
CA ILE A 43 -12.18 -3.41 -10.23
C ILE A 43 -12.97 -2.10 -10.25
N ALA A 44 -12.85 -1.29 -9.20
CA ALA A 44 -13.55 -0.02 -9.08
C ALA A 44 -13.06 1.01 -10.11
N PHE A 45 -11.75 1.09 -10.34
CA PHE A 45 -11.19 2.03 -11.32
C PHE A 45 -11.53 1.65 -12.76
N LEU A 46 -11.55 0.35 -13.10
CA LEU A 46 -11.98 -0.11 -14.42
C LEU A 46 -13.48 0.16 -14.64
N TYR A 47 -14.32 -0.05 -13.63
CA TYR A 47 -15.73 0.33 -13.69
C TYR A 47 -15.91 1.84 -13.91
N LEU A 48 -15.19 2.68 -13.16
CA LEU A 48 -15.26 4.13 -13.33
C LEU A 48 -14.76 4.56 -14.71
N LEU A 49 -13.70 3.92 -15.22
CA LEU A 49 -13.17 4.18 -16.56
C LEU A 49 -14.20 3.83 -17.63
N ASP A 50 -14.76 2.62 -17.59
CA ASP A 50 -15.79 2.15 -18.51
C ASP A 50 -17.01 3.09 -18.52
N LEU A 51 -17.54 3.40 -17.32
CA LEU A 51 -18.66 4.33 -17.16
C LEU A 51 -18.34 5.71 -17.73
N SER A 52 -17.11 6.20 -17.54
CA SER A 52 -16.70 7.52 -18.02
C SER A 52 -16.57 7.61 -19.54
N LEU A 53 -16.31 6.48 -20.21
CA LEU A 53 -16.12 6.40 -21.66
C LEU A 53 -17.39 5.98 -22.42
N ALA A 54 -18.40 5.46 -21.71
CA ALA A 54 -19.61 4.92 -22.33
C ALA A 54 -20.47 5.98 -23.06
N SER A 55 -20.62 7.16 -22.48
CA SER A 55 -21.41 8.28 -23.04
C SER A 55 -21.19 9.57 -22.26
N GLU A 56 -21.73 10.69 -22.77
CA GLU A 56 -21.76 11.97 -22.03
C GLU A 56 -22.49 11.83 -20.68
N SER A 57 -23.62 11.12 -20.65
CA SER A 57 -24.36 10.86 -19.42
C SER A 57 -23.61 9.91 -18.47
N GLY A 58 -22.85 8.96 -19.00
CA GLY A 58 -21.95 8.09 -18.23
C GLY A 58 -20.82 8.88 -17.58
N TYR A 59 -20.16 9.77 -18.35
CA TYR A 59 -19.15 10.68 -17.82
C TYR A 59 -19.68 11.58 -16.70
N ALA A 60 -20.86 12.18 -16.89
CA ALA A 60 -21.50 13.01 -15.87
C ALA A 60 -21.79 12.21 -14.57
N GLN A 61 -22.20 10.95 -14.70
CA GLN A 61 -22.40 10.05 -13.55
C GLN A 61 -21.08 9.73 -12.84
N ALA A 62 -20.03 9.34 -13.58
CA ALA A 62 -18.71 9.06 -13.01
C ALA A 62 -18.14 10.28 -12.28
N ALA A 63 -18.23 11.47 -12.90
CA ALA A 63 -17.84 12.73 -12.27
C ALA A 63 -18.67 13.04 -11.02
N GLY A 64 -19.98 12.75 -11.04
CA GLY A 64 -20.87 12.87 -9.89
C GLY A 64 -20.44 12.00 -8.71
N LEU A 65 -20.10 10.74 -8.95
CA LEU A 65 -19.59 9.82 -7.92
C LEU A 65 -18.30 10.33 -7.29
N LEU A 66 -17.37 10.85 -8.11
CA LEU A 66 -16.07 11.37 -7.64
C LEU A 66 -16.16 12.71 -6.90
N ARG A 67 -17.29 13.42 -6.95
CA ARG A 67 -17.51 14.65 -6.16
C ARG A 67 -17.73 14.36 -4.67
N ALA A 68 -18.18 13.17 -4.32
CA ALA A 68 -18.43 12.82 -2.93
C ALA A 68 -17.13 12.87 -2.10
N PRO A 69 -17.11 13.51 -0.91
CA PRO A 69 -15.92 13.58 -0.07
C PRO A 69 -15.29 12.22 0.23
N ILE A 70 -16.12 11.20 0.47
CA ILE A 70 -15.64 9.83 0.72
C ILE A 70 -14.97 9.23 -0.52
N ALA A 71 -15.49 9.49 -1.72
CA ALA A 71 -14.87 9.04 -2.97
C ALA A 71 -13.52 9.72 -3.18
N LYS A 72 -13.42 11.04 -2.93
CA LYS A 72 -12.15 11.77 -2.97
C LYS A 72 -11.11 11.18 -2.01
N LEU A 73 -11.52 10.85 -0.78
CA LEU A 73 -10.62 10.21 0.20
C LEU A 73 -10.16 8.82 -0.25
N LEU A 74 -11.05 8.00 -0.83
CA LEU A 74 -10.69 6.68 -1.37
C LEU A 74 -9.72 6.79 -2.56
N VAL A 75 -9.92 7.79 -3.43
CA VAL A 75 -8.99 8.08 -4.53
C VAL A 75 -7.63 8.52 -3.99
N ILE A 76 -7.58 9.42 -3.00
CA ILE A 76 -6.32 9.84 -2.37
C ILE A 76 -5.61 8.66 -1.69
N ALA A 77 -6.35 7.81 -0.98
CA ALA A 77 -5.79 6.59 -0.38
C ALA A 77 -5.23 5.63 -1.44
N SER A 78 -5.90 5.50 -2.58
CA SER A 78 -5.45 4.67 -3.71
C SER A 78 -4.20 5.25 -4.38
N ILE A 79 -4.13 6.58 -4.52
CA ILE A 79 -2.94 7.28 -5.02
C ILE A 79 -1.76 7.07 -4.08
N TRP A 80 -1.98 7.21 -2.76
CA TRP A 80 -0.93 6.92 -1.78
C TRP A 80 -0.50 5.46 -1.84
N ALA A 81 -1.45 4.52 -1.93
CA ALA A 81 -1.13 3.10 -2.07
C ALA A 81 -0.27 2.84 -3.32
N LEU A 82 -0.61 3.44 -4.46
CA LEU A 82 0.17 3.34 -5.70
C LEU A 82 1.59 3.88 -5.53
N LEU A 83 1.71 5.10 -5.01
CA LEU A 83 3.00 5.78 -4.85
C LEU A 83 3.88 5.10 -3.80
N HIS A 84 3.32 4.68 -2.67
CA HIS A 84 4.04 3.89 -1.67
C HIS A 84 4.47 2.54 -2.25
N HIS A 85 3.58 1.84 -2.96
CA HIS A 85 3.90 0.56 -3.59
C HIS A 85 5.06 0.69 -4.57
N MET A 86 5.02 1.72 -5.44
CA MET A 86 6.05 1.99 -6.42
C MET A 86 7.38 2.40 -5.77
N CYS A 87 7.39 3.35 -4.83
CA CYS A 87 8.61 3.78 -4.13
C CYS A 87 9.24 2.62 -3.35
N ALA A 88 8.44 1.83 -2.63
CA ALA A 88 8.91 0.64 -1.93
C ALA A 88 9.40 -0.45 -2.90
N GLY A 89 8.71 -0.64 -4.03
CA GLY A 89 9.10 -1.57 -5.09
C GLY A 89 10.46 -1.22 -5.69
N ILE A 90 10.69 0.05 -6.03
CA ILE A 90 12.00 0.55 -6.49
C ILE A 90 13.08 0.27 -5.44
N ARG A 91 12.80 0.55 -4.16
CA ARG A 91 13.72 0.21 -3.07
C ARG A 91 14.00 -1.30 -3.01
N HIS A 92 12.99 -2.14 -3.19
CA HIS A 92 13.17 -3.60 -3.22
C HIS A 92 14.04 -4.04 -4.38
N LEU A 93 13.81 -3.52 -5.60
CA LEU A 93 14.66 -3.79 -6.76
C LEU A 93 16.13 -3.40 -6.53
N PHE A 94 16.41 -2.30 -5.84
CA PHE A 94 17.78 -1.96 -5.45
C PHE A 94 18.37 -2.97 -4.47
N LEU A 95 17.60 -3.41 -3.47
CA LEU A 95 18.06 -4.42 -2.52
C LEU A 95 18.30 -5.77 -3.19
N ASP A 96 17.51 -6.13 -4.20
CA ASP A 96 17.66 -7.38 -4.97
C ASP A 96 18.98 -7.44 -5.76
N VAL A 97 19.60 -6.28 -6.03
CA VAL A 97 20.93 -6.17 -6.64
C VAL A 97 22.00 -5.70 -5.63
N ASP A 98 21.79 -6.00 -4.35
CA ASP A 98 22.70 -5.71 -3.22
C ASP A 98 23.00 -4.22 -2.96
N VAL A 99 22.20 -3.30 -3.53
CA VAL A 99 22.34 -1.85 -3.30
C VAL A 99 21.56 -1.42 -2.06
N GLY A 100 22.27 -0.91 -1.05
CA GLY A 100 21.66 -0.32 0.15
C GLY A 100 21.32 -1.31 1.28
N THR A 101 21.99 -2.47 1.30
CA THR A 101 21.76 -3.58 2.24
C THR A 101 22.31 -3.34 3.66
N SER A 102 23.25 -2.41 3.85
CA SER A 102 23.76 -2.06 5.18
C SER A 102 22.65 -1.52 6.08
N LEU A 103 22.67 -1.83 7.39
CA LEU A 103 21.58 -1.47 8.31
C LEU A 103 21.25 0.03 8.30
N HIS A 104 22.29 0.87 8.26
CA HIS A 104 22.14 2.33 8.24
C HIS A 104 21.45 2.79 6.94
N THR A 105 21.91 2.32 5.78
CA THR A 105 21.34 2.67 4.47
C THR A 105 19.94 2.08 4.29
N ALA A 106 19.70 0.86 4.76
CA ALA A 106 18.39 0.20 4.72
C ALA A 106 17.33 0.97 5.51
N ARG A 107 17.70 1.56 6.67
CA ARG A 107 16.82 2.43 7.47
C ARG A 107 16.57 3.77 6.79
N ARG A 108 17.62 4.42 6.27
CA ARG A 108 17.49 5.72 5.58
C ARG A 108 16.63 5.61 4.32
N SER A 109 16.86 4.59 3.50
CA SER A 109 16.04 4.33 2.31
C SER A 109 14.58 4.02 2.67
N ALA A 110 14.32 3.33 3.79
CA ALA A 110 12.95 3.09 4.24
C ALA A 110 12.23 4.38 4.66
N PHE A 111 12.90 5.31 5.35
CA PHE A 111 12.34 6.63 5.61
C PHE A 111 12.10 7.43 4.33
N ALA A 112 13.04 7.36 3.37
CA ALA A 112 12.91 8.04 2.09
C ALA A 112 11.67 7.58 1.31
N VAL A 113 11.30 6.29 1.37
CA VAL A 113 10.07 5.77 0.77
C VAL A 113 8.83 6.47 1.34
N PHE A 114 8.71 6.58 2.67
CA PHE A 114 7.55 7.25 3.28
C PHE A 114 7.52 8.74 2.95
N ILE A 115 8.65 9.44 3.05
CA ILE A 115 8.72 10.88 2.74
C ILE A 115 8.36 11.14 1.28
N ALA A 116 8.95 10.40 0.34
CA ALA A 116 8.71 10.58 -1.09
C ALA A 116 7.26 10.26 -1.45
N SER A 117 6.72 9.13 -1.00
CA SER A 117 5.33 8.74 -1.31
C SER A 117 4.31 9.71 -0.73
N LEU A 118 4.50 10.18 0.51
CA LEU A 118 3.61 11.18 1.12
C LEU A 118 3.71 12.55 0.45
N ALA A 119 4.92 13.01 0.11
CA ALA A 119 5.11 14.28 -0.58
C ALA A 119 4.46 14.27 -1.97
N LEU A 120 4.64 13.18 -2.74
CA LEU A 120 4.00 12.99 -4.03
C LEU A 120 2.47 12.88 -3.90
N THR A 121 1.98 12.19 -2.87
CA THR A 121 0.53 12.11 -2.61
C THR A 121 -0.04 13.49 -2.31
N ALA A 122 0.62 14.27 -1.46
CA ALA A 122 0.16 15.61 -1.09
C ALA A 122 0.11 16.55 -2.29
N SER A 123 1.11 16.52 -3.18
CA SER A 123 1.12 17.38 -4.37
C SER A 123 -0.02 17.08 -5.35
N ILE A 124 -0.46 15.81 -5.44
CA ILE A 124 -1.61 15.40 -6.26
C ILE A 124 -2.93 15.67 -5.54
N ALA A 125 -3.01 15.39 -4.23
CA ALA A 125 -4.22 15.53 -3.44
C ALA A 125 -4.78 16.95 -3.42
N VAL A 126 -3.90 17.96 -3.49
CA VAL A 126 -4.30 19.38 -3.61
C VAL A 126 -5.13 19.67 -4.86
N ARG A 127 -5.02 18.86 -5.93
CA ARG A 127 -5.83 19.03 -7.15
C ARG A 127 -7.18 18.30 -7.11
N ILE A 128 -7.35 17.37 -6.18
CA ILE A 128 -8.57 16.57 -6.01
C ILE A 128 -9.60 17.32 -5.14
N TRP A 129 -9.09 18.16 -4.24
CA TRP A 129 -9.88 19.03 -3.36
C TRP A 129 -10.04 20.41 -3.98
#